data_AF-A0A401RJA6-F1
#
_entry.id   AF-A0A401RJA6-F1
#
_cell.length_a   1.000
_cell.length_b   1.000
_cell.length_c   1.000
_cell.angle_alpha   90.00
_cell.angle_beta   90.00
_cell.angle_gamma   90.00
#
_symmetry.space_group_name_H-M   'P 1'
#
loop_
_entity.id
_entity.type
_entity.pdbx_description
1 polymer ?
#
loop_
_entity_poly.entity_id
_entity_poly.type
_entity_poly.pdbx_seq_one_letter_code
_entity_poly.pdbx_strand_id
1 'polypeptide(L)'
;KLTNDTDQAVWSEADLEQCSSWPTLPDSILGMENIPVTTENAEEIARHMLILTNQALSLSPRDLEVVVTKMSAIVEMATIYLPLAKDVVGIINNILNQTDDLTGFSVRILQIMETMGNNLEFMGTEVNITTDTVSMAVVNIDFIHFWGIAFGVLSYIDGFIQQVMGDGDGQRVGGAGGWSSSGCEVVISNSEYTTCYCNHLTHFGILLNISRKLIDPVHLWILTIISYIGCGISSLFLGVILLTYLAFE
;
A
#
# COMPACT_ATOMS: atom_id res chain seq x y z
N LYS A 1 47.51 -13.00 -5.41
CA LYS A 1 48.78 -13.68 -5.71
C LYS A 1 49.58 -12.82 -6.69
N LEU A 2 50.87 -12.59 -6.42
CA LEU A 2 51.76 -11.90 -7.37
C LEU A 2 52.20 -12.91 -8.43
N THR A 3 52.07 -12.56 -9.70
CA THR A 3 52.64 -13.35 -10.80
C THR A 3 54.15 -13.09 -10.85
N ASN A 4 54.94 -14.16 -10.78
CA ASN A 4 56.40 -14.12 -10.64
C ASN A 4 57.12 -13.45 -11.83
N ASP A 5 56.39 -13.17 -12.91
CA ASP A 5 56.93 -12.69 -14.17
C ASP A 5 56.52 -11.25 -14.53
N THR A 6 55.57 -10.64 -13.81
CA THR A 6 55.02 -9.32 -14.20
C THR A 6 54.78 -8.33 -13.06
N ASP A 7 55.08 -8.69 -11.80
CA ASP A 7 54.79 -7.86 -10.60
C ASP A 7 53.34 -7.35 -10.52
N GLN A 8 52.41 -8.01 -11.23
CA GLN A 8 50.99 -7.65 -11.20
C GLN A 8 50.27 -8.44 -10.11
N ALA A 9 49.45 -7.73 -9.34
CA ALA A 9 48.55 -8.35 -8.38
C ALA A 9 47.39 -9.00 -9.13
N VAL A 10 47.29 -10.32 -9.05
CA VAL A 10 46.18 -11.10 -9.61
C VAL A 10 45.41 -11.77 -8.48
N TRP A 11 44.09 -11.77 -8.53
CA TRP A 11 43.26 -12.47 -7.56
C TRP A 11 43.50 -13.98 -7.66
N SER A 12 43.68 -14.65 -6.52
CA SER A 12 43.57 -16.10 -6.45
C SER A 12 42.10 -16.50 -6.54
N GLU A 13 41.83 -17.74 -6.94
CA GLU A 13 40.48 -18.29 -6.84
C GLU A 13 39.95 -18.11 -5.41
N ALA A 14 38.65 -17.78 -5.32
CA ALA A 14 37.98 -17.60 -4.05
C ALA A 14 38.01 -18.93 -3.28
N ASP A 15 38.42 -18.87 -2.02
CA ASP A 15 38.35 -20.03 -1.13
C ASP A 15 36.89 -20.20 -0.67
N LEU A 16 36.22 -21.19 -1.27
CA LEU A 16 34.83 -21.54 -0.97
C LEU A 16 34.73 -22.68 0.05
N GLU A 17 35.84 -23.15 0.62
CA GLU A 17 35.82 -24.25 1.61
C GLU A 17 35.15 -23.86 2.94
N GLN A 18 35.06 -22.55 3.22
CA GLN A 18 34.34 -22.00 4.38
C GLN A 18 32.87 -21.67 4.08
N CYS A 19 32.44 -21.77 2.83
CA CYS A 19 31.03 -21.59 2.49
C CYS A 19 30.28 -22.87 2.86
N SER A 20 29.54 -22.85 3.97
CA SER A 20 28.56 -23.91 4.24
C SER A 20 27.52 -23.92 3.12
N SER A 21 27.24 -25.08 2.53
CA SER A 21 26.05 -25.27 1.71
C SER A 21 24.84 -24.87 2.56
N TRP A 22 24.23 -23.73 2.25
CA TRP A 22 23.08 -23.25 2.98
C TRP A 22 21.98 -24.32 2.99
N PRO A 23 21.30 -24.56 4.12
CA PRO A 23 20.17 -25.48 4.12
C PRO A 23 19.16 -24.97 3.10
N THR A 24 18.70 -25.87 2.22
CA THR A 24 17.67 -25.55 1.23
C THR A 24 16.49 -24.91 1.94
N LEU A 25 16.19 -23.65 1.59
CA LEU A 25 15.03 -22.97 2.17
C LEU A 25 13.76 -23.78 1.85
N PRO A 26 12.79 -23.85 2.78
CA PRO A 26 11.56 -24.61 2.56
C PRO A 26 10.79 -24.11 1.34
N ASP A 27 10.19 -25.02 0.59
CA ASP A 27 9.38 -24.69 -0.61
C ASP A 27 7.96 -24.18 -0.26
N SER A 28 7.70 -23.84 1.01
CA SER A 28 6.39 -23.38 1.47
C SER A 28 6.52 -22.19 2.40
N ILE A 29 5.54 -21.28 2.34
CA ILE A 29 5.51 -20.07 3.16
C ILE A 29 5.53 -20.41 4.65
N LEU A 30 4.69 -21.35 5.08
CA LEU A 30 4.66 -21.82 6.47
C LEU A 30 5.98 -22.47 6.92
N GLY A 31 6.71 -23.09 6.00
CA GLY A 31 8.03 -23.66 6.32
C GLY A 31 9.05 -22.61 6.79
N MET A 32 8.88 -21.34 6.36
CA MET A 32 9.78 -20.26 6.75
C MET A 32 9.54 -19.74 8.17
N GLU A 33 8.42 -20.07 8.82
CA GLU A 33 8.03 -19.53 10.14
C GLU A 33 9.15 -19.62 11.19
N ASN A 34 9.84 -20.76 11.24
CA ASN A 34 10.88 -21.03 12.24
C ASN A 34 12.30 -20.60 11.82
N ILE A 35 12.49 -20.01 10.64
CA ILE A 35 13.81 -19.59 10.16
C ILE A 35 14.12 -18.19 10.69
N PRO A 36 15.13 -18.00 11.55
CA PRO A 36 15.49 -16.67 12.04
C PRO A 36 16.08 -15.82 10.91
N VAL A 37 15.67 -14.56 10.85
CA VAL A 37 16.26 -13.56 9.95
C VAL A 37 17.52 -13.00 10.61
N THR A 38 18.60 -12.89 9.85
CA THR A 38 19.90 -12.32 10.24
C THR A 38 20.38 -11.38 9.13
N THR A 39 21.35 -10.53 9.42
CA THR A 39 21.95 -9.62 8.42
C THR A 39 22.61 -10.36 7.26
N GLU A 40 23.07 -11.59 7.48
CA GLU A 40 23.74 -12.41 6.47
C GLU A 40 22.76 -13.13 5.53
N ASN A 41 21.51 -13.35 5.97
CA ASN A 41 20.54 -14.18 5.25
C ASN A 41 19.30 -13.42 4.75
N ALA A 42 19.12 -12.17 5.18
CA ALA A 42 17.96 -11.36 4.86
C ALA A 42 17.70 -11.26 3.34
N GLU A 43 18.76 -11.12 2.54
CA GLU A 43 18.67 -11.08 1.08
C GLU A 43 18.10 -12.36 0.49
N GLU A 44 18.61 -13.51 0.92
CA GLU A 44 18.18 -14.81 0.38
C GLU A 44 16.77 -15.16 0.84
N ILE A 45 16.43 -14.86 2.10
CA ILE A 45 15.06 -15.03 2.61
C ILE A 45 14.09 -14.14 1.85
N ALA A 46 14.41 -12.85 1.62
CA ALA A 46 13.56 -11.94 0.86
C ALA A 46 13.31 -12.45 -0.57
N ARG A 47 14.37 -12.87 -1.28
CA ARG A 47 14.27 -13.41 -2.63
C ARG A 47 13.42 -14.67 -2.69
N HIS A 48 13.64 -15.60 -1.77
CA HIS A 48 12.87 -16.84 -1.73
C HIS A 48 11.40 -16.58 -1.40
N MET A 49 11.11 -15.69 -0.46
CA MET A 49 9.75 -15.23 -0.15
C MET A 49 9.07 -14.58 -1.35
N LEU A 50 9.80 -13.77 -2.13
CA LEU A 50 9.27 -13.16 -3.35
C LEU A 50 8.83 -14.22 -4.36
N ILE A 51 9.63 -15.27 -4.56
CA ILE A 51 9.31 -16.38 -5.46
C ILE A 51 8.07 -17.13 -4.96
N LEU A 52 8.05 -17.51 -3.67
CA LEU A 52 6.94 -18.27 -3.09
C LEU A 52 5.62 -17.49 -3.13
N THR A 53 5.65 -16.19 -2.83
CA THR A 53 4.44 -15.36 -2.89
C THR A 53 3.95 -15.16 -4.31
N ASN A 54 4.84 -15.02 -5.29
CA ASN A 54 4.46 -14.91 -6.70
C ASN A 54 3.84 -16.20 -7.25
N GLN A 55 4.30 -17.36 -6.78
CA GLN A 55 3.81 -18.67 -7.23
C GLN A 55 2.58 -19.16 -6.45
N ALA A 56 2.25 -18.53 -5.32
CA ALA A 56 1.09 -18.89 -4.53
C ALA A 56 -0.21 -18.63 -5.32
N LEU A 57 -1.13 -19.59 -5.30
CA LEU A 57 -2.47 -19.44 -5.89
C LEU A 57 -3.31 -18.43 -5.09
N SER A 58 -3.17 -18.46 -3.76
CA SER A 58 -3.83 -17.56 -2.82
C SER A 58 -3.06 -17.57 -1.50
N LEU A 59 -2.85 -16.41 -0.90
CA LEU A 59 -2.25 -16.29 0.42
C LEU A 59 -3.32 -16.42 1.51
N SER A 60 -3.21 -17.45 2.35
CA SER A 60 -4.08 -17.55 3.51
C SER A 60 -3.69 -16.54 4.61
N PRO A 61 -4.55 -16.23 5.58
CA PRO A 61 -4.19 -15.35 6.69
C PRO A 61 -2.95 -15.81 7.49
N ARG A 62 -2.69 -17.12 7.51
CA ARG A 62 -1.48 -17.67 8.15
C ARG A 62 -0.23 -17.43 7.30
N ASP A 63 -0.34 -17.56 5.98
CA ASP A 63 0.77 -17.27 5.07
C ASP A 63 1.14 -15.78 5.17
N LEU A 64 0.14 -14.90 5.20
CA LEU A 64 0.34 -13.46 5.41
C LEU A 64 1.04 -13.15 6.74
N GLU A 65 0.66 -13.83 7.83
CA GLU A 65 1.32 -13.63 9.12
C GLU A 65 2.81 -13.97 9.07
N VAL A 66 3.18 -15.08 8.42
CA VAL A 66 4.59 -15.45 8.26
C VAL A 66 5.31 -14.42 7.39
N VAL A 67 4.76 -14.08 6.21
CA VAL A 67 5.39 -13.16 5.26
C VAL A 67 5.58 -11.77 5.89
N VAL A 68 4.55 -11.21 6.51
CA VAL A 68 4.62 -9.88 7.15
C VAL A 68 5.59 -9.88 8.33
N THR A 69 5.60 -10.94 9.15
CA THR A 69 6.54 -11.05 10.27
C THR A 69 8.00 -11.13 9.80
N LYS A 70 8.28 -11.90 8.74
CA LYS A 70 9.64 -11.99 8.17
C LYS A 70 10.07 -10.70 7.50
N MET A 71 9.17 -10.02 6.78
CA MET A 71 9.46 -8.70 6.21
C MET A 71 9.78 -7.66 7.31
N SER A 72 9.00 -7.62 8.39
CA SER A 72 9.29 -6.74 9.55
C SER A 72 10.69 -7.00 10.11
N ALA A 73 11.00 -8.26 10.34
CA ALA A 73 12.30 -8.70 10.82
C ALA A 73 13.44 -8.27 9.86
N ILE A 74 13.25 -8.39 8.53
CA ILE A 74 14.24 -7.98 7.53
C ILE A 74 14.50 -6.47 7.59
N VAL A 75 13.46 -5.64 7.65
CA VAL A 75 13.61 -4.17 7.58
C VAL A 75 14.11 -3.56 8.90
N GLU A 76 13.91 -4.24 10.03
CA GLU A 76 14.38 -3.79 11.35
C GLU A 76 15.86 -4.07 11.60
N MET A 77 16.41 -5.14 10.99
CA MET A 77 17.75 -5.65 11.35
C MET A 77 18.86 -5.22 10.40
N ALA A 78 18.53 -4.74 9.20
CA ALA A 78 19.49 -4.59 8.11
C ALA A 78 19.65 -3.14 7.63
N THR A 79 20.86 -2.81 7.18
CA THR A 79 21.06 -1.73 6.20
C THR A 79 20.42 -2.18 4.90
N ILE A 80 19.39 -1.46 4.46
CA ILE A 80 18.65 -1.83 3.26
C ILE A 80 19.33 -1.20 2.05
N TYR A 81 19.68 -2.02 1.07
CA TYR A 81 20.16 -1.55 -0.22
C TYR A 81 19.11 -1.84 -1.31
N LEU A 82 19.28 -1.23 -2.48
CA LEU A 82 18.24 -1.19 -3.50
C LEU A 82 17.70 -2.56 -3.95
N PRO A 83 18.52 -3.59 -4.27
CA PRO A 83 18.01 -4.92 -4.58
C PRO A 83 17.14 -5.54 -3.48
N LEU A 84 17.55 -5.46 -2.21
CA LEU A 84 16.74 -5.98 -1.09
C LEU A 84 15.41 -5.21 -0.96
N ALA A 85 15.44 -3.88 -1.10
CA ALA A 85 14.22 -3.07 -1.09
C ALA A 85 13.27 -3.46 -2.23
N LYS A 86 13.80 -3.71 -3.43
CA LYS A 86 13.00 -4.18 -4.58
C LYS A 86 12.34 -5.53 -4.30
N ASP A 87 13.03 -6.44 -3.64
CA ASP A 87 12.47 -7.74 -3.28
C ASP A 87 11.32 -7.57 -2.25
N VAL A 88 11.50 -6.75 -1.21
CA VAL A 88 10.45 -6.45 -0.21
C VAL A 88 9.23 -5.78 -0.86
N VAL A 89 9.45 -4.76 -1.71
CA VAL A 89 8.36 -4.09 -2.43
C VAL A 89 7.65 -5.04 -3.40
N GLY A 90 8.39 -5.94 -4.04
CA GLY A 90 7.82 -6.99 -4.89
C GLY A 90 6.92 -7.97 -4.12
N ILE A 91 7.30 -8.34 -2.89
CA ILE A 91 6.46 -9.17 -2.03
C ILE A 91 5.16 -8.44 -1.68
N ILE A 92 5.24 -7.16 -1.33
CA ILE A 92 4.06 -6.33 -1.04
C ILE A 92 3.16 -6.23 -2.27
N ASN A 93 3.74 -6.08 -3.46
CA ASN A 93 2.98 -6.10 -4.72
C ASN A 93 2.19 -7.39 -4.91
N ASN A 94 2.80 -8.55 -4.61
CA ASN A 94 2.14 -9.85 -4.70
C ASN A 94 0.99 -9.96 -3.68
N ILE A 95 1.20 -9.49 -2.44
CA ILE A 95 0.15 -9.45 -1.41
C ILE A 95 -1.04 -8.62 -1.89
N LEU A 96 -0.79 -7.38 -2.34
CA LEU A 96 -1.82 -6.44 -2.80
C LEU A 96 -2.58 -6.95 -4.03
N ASN A 97 -1.95 -7.76 -4.88
CA ASN A 97 -2.59 -8.32 -6.07
C ASN A 97 -3.41 -9.59 -5.78
N GLN A 98 -3.20 -10.26 -4.64
CA GLN A 98 -3.83 -11.55 -4.32
C GLN A 98 -4.93 -11.47 -3.27
N THR A 99 -4.97 -10.45 -2.42
CA THR A 99 -6.01 -10.30 -1.39
C THR A 99 -6.53 -8.88 -1.26
N ASP A 100 -7.86 -8.75 -1.19
CA ASP A 100 -8.53 -7.50 -0.85
C ASP A 100 -8.69 -7.32 0.67
N ASP A 101 -8.62 -8.41 1.45
CA ASP A 101 -8.73 -8.38 2.89
C ASP A 101 -7.35 -8.37 3.54
N LEU A 102 -6.93 -7.17 3.95
CA LEU A 102 -5.70 -6.91 4.70
C LEU A 102 -5.99 -6.47 6.14
N THR A 103 -7.17 -6.80 6.65
CA THR A 103 -7.57 -6.45 8.01
C THR A 103 -6.58 -7.07 9.01
N GLY A 104 -5.89 -6.22 9.77
CA GLY A 104 -4.85 -6.64 10.73
C GLY A 104 -3.42 -6.65 10.19
N PHE A 105 -3.23 -6.51 8.86
CA PHE A 105 -1.90 -6.47 8.23
C PHE A 105 -1.56 -5.10 7.63
N SER A 106 -2.55 -4.31 7.22
CA SER A 106 -2.34 -3.02 6.54
C SER A 106 -1.41 -2.07 7.29
N VAL A 107 -1.63 -1.87 8.60
CA VAL A 107 -0.78 -1.00 9.45
C VAL A 107 0.65 -1.52 9.54
N ARG A 108 0.84 -2.85 9.67
CA ARG A 108 2.17 -3.46 9.72
C ARG A 108 2.89 -3.32 8.38
N ILE A 109 2.20 -3.46 7.26
CA ILE A 109 2.77 -3.24 5.91
C ILE A 109 3.22 -1.78 5.74
N LEU A 110 2.42 -0.82 6.22
CA LEU A 110 2.80 0.61 6.21
C LEU A 110 4.05 0.88 7.06
N GLN A 111 4.14 0.27 8.24
CA GLN A 111 5.33 0.37 9.11
C GLN A 111 6.57 -0.27 8.49
N ILE A 112 6.40 -1.40 7.79
CA ILE A 112 7.50 -2.06 7.07
C ILE A 112 8.04 -1.14 5.98
N MET A 113 7.16 -0.55 5.16
CA MET A 113 7.56 0.37 4.10
C MET A 113 8.24 1.63 4.64
N GLU A 114 7.76 2.18 5.76
CA GLU A 114 8.36 3.33 6.42
C GLU A 114 9.76 2.98 6.96
N THR A 115 9.87 1.89 7.71
CA THR A 115 11.14 1.43 8.30
C THR A 115 12.17 1.14 7.20
N MET A 116 11.74 0.48 6.13
CA MET A 116 12.58 0.21 4.96
C MET A 116 13.05 1.51 4.29
N GLY A 117 12.16 2.48 4.11
CA GLY A 117 12.49 3.77 3.50
C GLY A 117 13.48 4.58 4.31
N ASN A 118 13.34 4.55 5.64
CA ASN A 118 14.26 5.22 6.57
C ASN A 118 15.64 4.55 6.62
N ASN A 119 15.70 3.22 6.47
CA ASN A 119 16.93 2.43 6.49
C ASN A 119 17.54 2.21 5.09
N LEU A 120 16.94 2.78 4.03
CA LEU A 120 17.41 2.61 2.66
C LEU A 120 18.64 3.46 2.37
N GLU A 121 19.76 2.80 2.09
CA GLU A 121 20.97 3.44 1.59
C GLU A 121 20.95 3.48 0.06
N PHE A 122 21.06 4.70 -0.48
CA PHE A 122 21.17 4.93 -1.92
C PHE A 122 22.08 6.13 -2.20
N MET A 123 22.67 6.13 -3.40
CA MET A 123 23.49 7.23 -3.90
C MET A 123 22.63 8.19 -4.70
N GLY A 124 22.74 9.49 -4.42
CA GLY A 124 22.03 10.54 -5.15
C GLY A 124 21.01 11.29 -4.27
N THR A 125 20.12 12.04 -4.93
CA THR A 125 19.09 12.85 -4.27
C THR A 125 17.78 12.10 -4.09
N GLU A 126 17.46 11.17 -4.99
CA GLU A 126 16.24 10.39 -4.95
C GLU A 126 16.45 8.98 -5.53
N VAL A 127 15.61 8.04 -5.09
CA VAL A 127 15.51 6.70 -5.66
C VAL A 127 14.04 6.28 -5.75
N ASN A 128 13.68 5.68 -6.88
CA ASN A 128 12.32 5.26 -7.18
C ASN A 128 12.25 3.73 -7.32
N ILE A 129 11.28 3.14 -6.64
CA ILE A 129 10.95 1.71 -6.69
C ILE A 129 9.49 1.60 -7.11
N THR A 130 9.23 1.02 -8.27
CA THR A 130 7.89 0.95 -8.84
C THR A 130 7.53 -0.49 -9.18
N THR A 131 6.33 -0.91 -8.79
CA THR A 131 5.68 -2.14 -9.21
C THR A 131 4.29 -1.82 -9.78
N ASP A 132 3.48 -2.84 -10.07
CA ASP A 132 2.16 -2.66 -10.66
C ASP A 132 1.17 -2.02 -9.68
N THR A 133 1.21 -2.41 -8.40
CA THR A 133 0.23 -1.96 -7.38
C THR A 133 0.81 -0.98 -6.36
N VAL A 134 2.14 -0.89 -6.24
CA VAL A 134 2.78 0.00 -5.27
C VAL A 134 3.96 0.73 -5.90
N SER A 135 4.16 1.98 -5.49
CA SER A 135 5.35 2.74 -5.84
C SER A 135 5.87 3.45 -4.61
N MET A 136 7.19 3.56 -4.52
CA MET A 136 7.90 4.20 -3.43
C MET A 136 8.99 5.08 -4.02
N ALA A 137 9.03 6.33 -3.56
CA ALA A 137 10.11 7.25 -3.82
C ALA A 137 10.75 7.62 -2.47
N VAL A 138 12.06 7.50 -2.38
CA VAL A 138 12.82 7.94 -1.21
C VAL A 138 13.71 9.09 -1.64
N VAL A 139 13.60 10.21 -0.93
CA VAL A 139 14.31 11.46 -1.23
C VAL A 139 15.18 11.82 -0.04
N ASN A 140 16.43 12.14 -0.32
CA ASN A 140 17.35 12.63 0.71
C ASN A 140 17.12 14.14 0.91
N ILE A 141 16.67 14.54 2.11
CA ILE A 141 16.29 15.92 2.44
C ILE A 141 17.43 16.64 3.15
N ASP A 142 17.81 17.83 2.67
CA ASP A 142 18.67 18.75 3.41
C ASP A 142 17.86 19.51 4.47
N PHE A 143 18.08 19.17 5.74
CA PHE A 143 17.37 19.73 6.89
C PHE A 143 17.50 21.25 7.04
N ILE A 144 18.56 21.86 6.50
CA ILE A 144 18.77 23.31 6.61
C ILE A 144 17.79 24.07 5.71
N HIS A 145 17.31 23.44 4.64
CA HIS A 145 16.47 24.06 3.61
C HIS A 145 15.09 23.38 3.49
N PHE A 146 14.66 22.59 4.47
CA PHE A 146 13.36 21.94 4.45
C PHE A 146 12.25 22.87 4.96
N TRP A 147 11.34 23.26 4.07
CA TRP A 147 10.18 24.11 4.40
C TRP A 147 8.86 23.33 4.51
N GLY A 148 8.82 22.10 4.00
CA GLY A 148 7.63 21.26 3.92
C GLY A 148 7.67 20.35 2.69
N ILE A 149 6.68 19.47 2.56
CA ILE A 149 6.52 18.60 1.40
C ILE A 149 5.21 18.91 0.68
N ALA A 150 5.28 18.97 -0.65
CA ALA A 150 4.12 19.07 -1.52
C ALA A 150 4.06 17.84 -2.42
N PHE A 151 2.92 17.17 -2.47
CA PHE A 151 2.70 16.02 -3.34
C PHE A 151 1.40 16.18 -4.13
N GLY A 152 1.40 15.62 -5.34
CA GLY A 152 0.26 15.64 -6.25
C GLY A 152 -0.21 14.23 -6.55
N VAL A 153 -1.52 14.02 -6.54
CA VAL A 153 -2.15 12.77 -6.97
C VAL A 153 -3.02 13.04 -8.18
N LEU A 154 -2.81 12.25 -9.23
CA LEU A 154 -3.62 12.23 -10.44
C LEU A 154 -4.64 11.09 -10.33
N SER A 155 -5.92 11.39 -10.44
CA SER A 155 -7.01 10.42 -10.48
C SER A 155 -7.65 10.42 -11.86
N TYR A 156 -7.83 9.24 -12.46
CA TYR A 156 -8.54 9.08 -13.73
C TYR A 156 -10.04 8.79 -13.54
N ILE A 157 -10.50 8.71 -12.29
CA ILE A 157 -11.91 8.55 -11.94
C ILE A 157 -12.46 9.94 -11.66
N ASP A 158 -13.58 10.30 -12.32
CA ASP A 158 -14.35 11.52 -12.06
C ASP A 158 -14.84 11.56 -10.61
N GLY A 159 -14.03 12.14 -9.72
CA GLY A 159 -14.31 12.25 -8.31
C GLY A 159 -13.52 13.42 -7.71
N PHE A 160 -14.21 14.30 -6.97
CA PHE A 160 -13.53 15.36 -6.25
C PHE A 160 -12.82 14.77 -5.03
N ILE A 161 -11.49 14.90 -5.00
CA ILE A 161 -10.73 14.72 -3.77
C ILE A 161 -11.14 15.84 -2.82
N GLN A 162 -11.74 15.45 -1.69
CA GLN A 162 -12.29 16.44 -0.76
C GLN A 162 -11.36 16.71 0.41
N GLN A 163 -10.53 15.73 0.79
CA GLN A 163 -9.68 15.82 1.98
C GLN A 163 -8.39 15.02 1.83
N VAL A 164 -7.33 15.59 2.40
CA VAL A 164 -6.03 14.96 2.62
C VAL A 164 -5.89 14.78 4.12
N MET A 165 -5.39 13.63 4.52
CA MET A 165 -5.15 13.31 5.92
C MET A 165 -3.73 12.81 6.09
N GLY A 166 -3.06 13.27 7.14
CA GLY A 166 -1.90 12.60 7.70
C GLY A 166 -2.35 11.48 8.65
N ASP A 167 -1.45 10.56 8.97
CA ASP A 167 -1.67 9.70 10.13
C ASP A 167 -1.69 10.58 11.39
N GLY A 168 -2.73 10.41 12.19
CA GLY A 168 -2.95 11.14 13.43
C GLY A 168 -2.55 10.28 14.61
N ASP A 169 -1.94 10.91 15.62
CA ASP A 169 -1.53 10.25 16.86
C ASP A 169 -2.69 9.41 17.43
N GLY A 170 -2.43 8.11 17.60
CA GLY A 170 -3.41 7.03 17.85
C GLY A 170 -4.25 7.14 19.13
N GLN A 171 -5.08 8.17 19.24
CA GLN A 171 -6.06 8.35 20.32
C GLN A 171 -7.41 7.66 20.05
N ARG A 172 -7.49 6.77 19.05
CA ARG A 172 -8.69 5.93 18.86
C ARG A 172 -8.65 4.74 19.81
N VAL A 173 -9.77 4.50 20.49
CA VAL A 173 -9.97 3.37 21.42
C VAL A 173 -9.68 2.06 20.69
N GLY A 174 -8.58 1.38 21.04
CA GLY A 174 -8.19 0.08 20.46
C GLY A 174 -6.79 0.01 19.85
N GLY A 175 -5.99 1.08 19.86
CA GLY A 175 -4.59 1.04 19.41
C GLY A 175 -4.39 0.92 17.88
N ALA A 176 -5.48 0.93 17.11
CA ALA A 176 -5.43 1.11 15.66
C ALA A 176 -5.30 2.61 15.37
N GLY A 177 -4.22 3.00 14.67
CA GLY A 177 -3.97 4.37 14.22
C GLY A 177 -5.16 4.99 13.46
N GLY A 178 -5.13 6.31 13.27
CA GLY A 178 -6.27 7.02 12.72
C GLY A 178 -5.87 8.25 11.96
N TRP A 179 -6.44 8.41 10.76
CA TRP A 179 -6.20 9.57 9.93
C TRP A 179 -6.69 10.89 10.56
N SER A 180 -5.87 11.94 10.45
CA SER A 180 -6.12 13.31 10.90
C SER A 180 -5.83 14.31 9.79
N SER A 181 -6.64 15.35 9.66
CA SER A 181 -6.39 16.47 8.73
C SER A 181 -5.48 17.56 9.33
N SER A 182 -5.02 17.41 10.57
CA SER A 182 -4.18 18.39 11.25
C SER A 182 -2.83 18.56 10.56
N GLY A 183 -2.53 19.76 10.07
CA GLY A 183 -1.24 20.06 9.43
C GLY A 183 -1.15 19.73 7.94
N CYS A 184 -2.25 19.27 7.32
CA CYS A 184 -2.38 19.04 5.89
C CYS A 184 -3.48 19.91 5.28
N GLU A 185 -3.21 20.53 4.13
CA GLU A 185 -4.14 21.35 3.38
C GLU A 185 -4.15 21.01 1.89
N VAL A 186 -5.33 21.07 1.28
CA VAL A 186 -5.49 20.92 -0.17
C VAL A 186 -5.24 22.29 -0.80
N VAL A 187 -4.16 22.41 -1.57
CA VAL A 187 -3.75 23.67 -2.20
C VAL A 187 -4.47 23.86 -3.54
N ILE A 188 -4.55 22.79 -4.33
CA ILE A 188 -5.22 22.80 -5.63
C ILE A 188 -5.98 21.49 -5.79
N SER A 189 -7.22 21.53 -6.24
CA SER A 189 -7.98 20.33 -6.58
C SER A 189 -8.89 20.59 -7.77
N ASN A 190 -8.87 19.68 -8.74
CA ASN A 190 -9.86 19.59 -9.80
C ASN A 190 -10.32 18.13 -9.96
N SER A 191 -10.99 17.80 -11.07
CA SER A 191 -11.48 16.43 -11.34
C SER A 191 -10.37 15.41 -11.65
N GLU A 192 -9.17 15.86 -12.03
CA GLU A 192 -8.07 15.00 -12.53
C GLU A 192 -6.85 15.00 -11.61
N TYR A 193 -6.54 16.11 -10.96
CA TYR A 193 -5.36 16.31 -10.13
C TYR A 193 -5.73 16.98 -8.81
N THR A 194 -5.03 16.59 -7.74
CA THR A 194 -5.08 17.28 -6.46
C THR A 194 -3.68 17.40 -5.88
N THR A 195 -3.34 18.61 -5.44
CA THR A 195 -2.08 18.97 -4.83
C THR A 195 -2.30 19.29 -3.36
N CYS A 196 -1.48 18.67 -2.52
CA CYS A 196 -1.59 18.69 -1.09
C CYS A 196 -0.30 19.22 -0.49
N TYR A 197 -0.42 20.04 0.54
CA TYR A 197 0.71 20.54 1.32
C TYR A 197 0.54 20.07 2.76
N CYS A 198 1.58 19.47 3.32
CA CYS A 198 1.60 19.09 4.73
C CYS A 198 2.89 19.58 5.39
N ASN A 199 2.78 20.03 6.64
CA ASN A 199 3.91 20.59 7.41
C ASN A 199 4.54 19.59 8.40
N HIS A 200 4.15 18.33 8.34
CA HIS A 200 4.72 17.22 9.11
C HIS A 200 5.11 16.08 8.17
N LEU A 201 5.94 15.15 8.64
CA LEU A 201 6.40 13.98 7.92
C LEU A 201 5.76 12.73 8.56
N THR A 202 4.60 12.31 8.05
CA THR A 202 3.92 11.06 8.46
C THR A 202 3.34 10.36 7.23
N HIS A 203 2.68 9.21 7.37
CA HIS A 203 1.93 8.62 6.25
C HIS A 203 0.80 9.56 5.84
N PHE A 204 0.61 9.74 4.54
CA PHE A 204 -0.46 10.54 3.99
C PHE A 204 -1.46 9.66 3.25
N GLY A 205 -2.73 9.97 3.42
CA GLY A 205 -3.85 9.34 2.74
C GLY A 205 -4.74 10.40 2.12
N ILE A 206 -5.28 10.10 0.94
CA ILE A 206 -6.28 10.95 0.29
C ILE A 206 -7.64 10.25 0.40
N LEU A 207 -8.64 10.95 0.94
CA LEU A 207 -10.03 10.47 0.88
C LEU A 207 -10.71 10.99 -0.37
N LEU A 208 -11.07 10.04 -1.21
CA LEU A 208 -11.98 10.23 -2.33
C LEU A 208 -13.42 10.08 -1.84
N ASN A 209 -14.27 11.08 -2.07
CA ASN A 209 -15.69 10.94 -1.82
C ASN A 209 -16.39 10.39 -3.07
N ILE A 210 -16.43 9.07 -3.19
CA ILE A 210 -17.10 8.33 -4.29
C ILE A 210 -18.63 8.35 -4.13
N SER A 211 -19.15 8.80 -2.99
CA SER A 211 -20.60 8.88 -2.73
C SER A 211 -21.32 9.90 -3.63
N ARG A 212 -20.56 10.84 -4.22
CA ARG A 212 -21.02 11.62 -5.38
C ARG A 212 -20.70 10.91 -6.70
N LYS A 213 -20.99 9.61 -6.79
CA LYS A 213 -21.45 9.08 -8.07
C LYS A 213 -22.69 9.90 -8.39
N LEU A 214 -22.51 10.97 -9.17
CA LEU A 214 -23.58 11.52 -9.99
C LEU A 214 -24.04 10.31 -10.77
N ILE A 215 -25.06 9.61 -10.25
CA ILE A 215 -25.96 8.84 -11.09
C ILE A 215 -26.22 9.80 -12.23
N ASP A 216 -25.79 9.43 -13.45
CA ASP A 216 -25.86 10.28 -14.63
C ASP A 216 -27.18 11.06 -14.57
N PRO A 217 -27.20 12.39 -14.76
CA PRO A 217 -28.42 13.17 -14.77
C PRO A 217 -29.58 12.47 -15.53
N VAL A 218 -29.26 11.71 -16.58
CA VAL A 218 -30.18 10.85 -17.32
C VAL A 218 -30.77 9.73 -16.46
N HIS A 219 -29.97 8.98 -15.73
CA HIS A 219 -30.43 7.91 -14.84
C HIS A 219 -31.25 8.44 -13.64
N LEU A 220 -30.89 9.60 -13.08
CA LEU A 220 -31.70 10.26 -12.04
C LEU A 220 -33.06 10.72 -12.55
N TRP A 221 -33.07 11.28 -13.77
CA TRP A 221 -34.28 11.73 -14.42
C TRP A 221 -35.23 10.56 -14.74
N ILE A 222 -34.71 9.44 -15.23
CA ILE A 222 -35.48 8.21 -15.47
C ILE A 222 -36.11 7.71 -14.16
N LEU A 223 -35.33 7.62 -13.08
CA LEU A 223 -35.83 7.13 -11.80
C LEU A 223 -36.94 8.04 -11.24
N THR A 224 -36.79 9.36 -11.40
CA THR A 224 -37.80 10.34 -11.00
C THR A 224 -39.12 10.15 -11.76
N ILE A 225 -39.06 9.92 -13.07
CA ILE A 225 -40.27 9.65 -13.88
C ILE A 225 -40.98 8.40 -13.39
N ILE A 226 -40.25 7.31 -13.16
CA ILE A 226 -40.81 6.05 -12.67
C ILE A 226 -41.50 6.26 -11.31
N SER A 227 -40.88 7.02 -10.39
CA SER A 227 -41.48 7.33 -9.09
C SER A 227 -42.75 8.16 -9.18
N TYR A 228 -42.80 9.18 -10.05
CA TYR A 228 -43.99 9.99 -10.24
C TYR A 228 -45.16 9.18 -10.82
N ILE A 229 -44.89 8.35 -11.82
CA ILE A 229 -45.90 7.47 -12.42
C ILE A 229 -46.41 6.46 -11.37
N GLY A 230 -45.50 5.83 -10.62
CA GLY A 230 -45.86 4.89 -9.55
C GLY A 230 -46.74 5.54 -8.47
N CYS A 231 -46.36 6.72 -8.00
CA CYS A 231 -47.13 7.46 -6.99
C CYS A 231 -48.53 7.86 -7.50
N GLY A 232 -48.62 8.37 -8.74
CA GLY A 232 -49.90 8.72 -9.35
C GLY A 232 -50.84 7.53 -9.50
N ILE A 233 -50.32 6.39 -9.97
CA ILE A 233 -51.09 5.15 -10.07
C ILE A 233 -51.58 4.70 -8.69
N SER A 234 -50.70 4.69 -7.68
CA SER A 234 -51.09 4.33 -6.31
C SER A 234 -52.16 5.26 -5.73
N SER A 235 -52.04 6.57 -5.90
CA SER A 235 -53.04 7.54 -5.43
C SER A 235 -54.40 7.36 -6.11
N LEU A 236 -54.42 7.02 -7.41
CA LEU A 236 -55.67 6.73 -8.13
C LEU A 236 -56.36 5.49 -7.58
N PHE A 237 -55.62 4.39 -7.39
CA PHE A 237 -56.18 3.16 -6.82
C PHE A 237 -56.71 3.39 -5.40
N LEU A 238 -55.97 4.15 -4.57
CA LEU A 238 -56.45 4.52 -3.23
C LEU A 238 -57.74 5.35 -3.29
N GLY A 239 -57.84 6.30 -4.22
CA GLY A 239 -59.05 7.09 -4.42
C GLY A 239 -60.26 6.26 -4.83
N VAL A 240 -60.07 5.30 -5.75
CA VAL A 240 -61.12 4.35 -6.16
C VAL A 240 -61.57 3.49 -4.99
N ILE A 241 -60.63 2.93 -4.22
CA ILE A 241 -60.93 2.12 -3.03
C ILE A 241 -61.74 2.93 -2.02
N LEU A 242 -61.32 4.17 -1.73
CA LEU A 242 -62.02 5.06 -0.81
C LEU A 242 -63.44 5.39 -1.28
N LEU A 243 -63.62 5.69 -2.57
CA LEU A 243 -64.95 5.97 -3.14
C LEU A 243 -65.86 4.74 -3.07
N THR A 244 -65.35 3.56 -3.38
CA THR A 244 -66.13 2.33 -3.25
C THR A 244 -66.50 2.05 -1.80
N TYR A 245 -65.59 2.26 -0.85
CA TYR A 245 -65.86 2.10 0.58
C TYR A 245 -67.02 3.03 1.03
N LEU A 246 -66.97 4.31 0.66
CA LEU A 246 -67.99 5.29 1.02
C LEU A 246 -69.34 5.09 0.30
N ALA A 247 -69.37 4.44 -0.85
CA ALA A 247 -70.59 4.22 -1.63
C ALA A 247 -71.34 2.92 -1.26
N PHE A 248 -70.64 1.96 -0.65
CA PHE A 248 -71.20 0.65 -0.26
C PHE A 248 -71.33 0.47 1.27
N GLU A 249 -71.06 1.52 2.04
CA GLU A 249 -71.46 1.71 3.45
C GLU A 249 -72.69 2.63 3.53
#